data_AF-A0A9X3CHD9-F1
#
_entry.id   AF-A0A9X3CHD9-F1
#
_cell.length_a   1.000
_cell.length_b   1.000
_cell.length_c   1.000
_cell.angle_alpha   90.00
_cell.angle_beta   90.00
_cell.angle_gamma   90.00
#
_symmetry.space_group_name_H-M   'P 1'
#
loop_
_entity.id
_entity.type
_entity.pdbx_description
1 polymer ?
#
loop_
_entity_poly.entity_id
_entity_poly.type
_entity_poly.pdbx_seq_one_letter_code
_entity_poly.pdbx_strand_id
1 'polypeptide(L)'
;MNFLAHLHIADHCDSSLLGNLLGDFVKGDPAGKFQPHIVDGIKLHRLVDSYTDHHEVMKPAKQMFSGTSRRFAPIALDVFWDHCLASKWQSYHSESLAQFCKHSEVATQSEADFPLPERFKITTGHMWKGKWLGSVDLSR
;
A
#
# COMPACT_ATOMS: atom_id res chain seq x y z
N MET A 1 -5.07 1.20 -4.76
CA MET A 1 -4.35 0.16 -4.00
C MET A 1 -2.96 -0.01 -4.57
N ASN A 2 -2.05 0.86 -4.16
CA ASN A 2 -0.63 0.57 -4.12
C ASN A 2 -0.46 -0.03 -2.72
N PHE A 3 0.00 -1.27 -2.56
CA PHE A 3 0.26 -1.83 -1.23
C PHE A 3 1.76 -1.80 -0.93
N LEU A 4 2.56 -2.04 -1.97
CA LEU A 4 4.00 -2.12 -1.83
C LEU A 4 4.59 -0.76 -1.51
N ALA A 5 4.16 0.31 -2.19
CA ALA A 5 4.69 1.64 -1.91
C ALA A 5 4.30 2.14 -0.51
N HIS A 6 3.07 1.89 -0.02
CA HIS A 6 2.70 2.25 1.35
C HIS A 6 3.50 1.46 2.39
N LEU A 7 3.73 0.16 2.19
CA LEU A 7 4.59 -0.60 3.09
C LEU A 7 6.02 -0.07 3.07
N HIS A 8 6.57 0.23 1.89
CA HIS A 8 7.93 0.76 1.73
C HIS A 8 8.09 2.13 2.39
N ILE A 9 7.13 3.05 2.19
CA ILE A 9 7.15 4.36 2.84
C ILE A 9 6.99 4.23 4.36
N ALA A 10 6.12 3.31 4.81
CA ALA A 10 5.94 3.06 6.23
C ALA A 10 7.24 2.59 6.90
N ASP A 11 7.92 1.61 6.29
CA ASP A 11 9.23 1.13 6.72
C ASP A 11 10.28 2.26 6.73
N HIS A 12 10.35 3.04 5.65
CA HIS A 12 11.27 4.18 5.56
C HIS A 12 11.03 5.27 6.61
N CYS A 13 9.79 5.42 7.07
CA CYS A 13 9.40 6.42 8.07
C CYS A 13 9.30 5.84 9.51
N ASP A 14 9.76 4.62 9.76
CA ASP A 14 9.61 3.91 11.04
C ASP A 14 8.15 3.92 11.55
N SER A 15 7.20 3.81 10.62
CA SER A 15 5.77 3.85 10.87
C SER A 15 5.18 2.44 10.89
N SER A 16 4.05 2.29 11.57
CA SER A 16 3.28 1.04 11.58
C SER A 16 2.95 0.54 10.16
N LEU A 17 3.39 -0.68 9.85
CA LEU A 17 3.06 -1.35 8.59
C LEU A 17 1.58 -1.74 8.55
N LEU A 18 1.06 -2.25 9.68
CA LEU A 18 -0.36 -2.55 9.83
C LEU A 18 -1.24 -1.31 9.66
N GLY A 19 -0.86 -0.20 10.31
CA GLY A 19 -1.56 1.07 10.21
C GLY A 19 -1.61 1.60 8.78
N ASN A 20 -0.50 1.51 8.03
CA ASN A 20 -0.51 1.90 6.62
C ASN A 20 -1.42 0.99 5.80
N LEU A 21 -1.35 -0.34 5.95
CA LEU A 21 -2.27 -1.23 5.22
C LEU A 21 -3.74 -1.01 5.59
N LEU A 22 -4.04 -0.54 6.81
CA LEU A 22 -5.40 -0.23 7.26
C LEU A 22 -6.00 1.05 6.66
N GLY A 23 -5.19 1.91 6.03
CA GLY A 23 -5.59 3.22 5.52
C GLY A 23 -6.85 3.21 4.65
N ASP A 24 -6.93 2.24 3.73
CA ASP A 24 -8.07 2.03 2.83
C ASP A 24 -9.29 1.33 3.47
N PHE A 25 -9.12 0.75 4.65
CA PHE A 25 -10.11 -0.10 5.31
C PHE A 25 -10.78 0.60 6.49
N VAL A 26 -10.15 1.62 7.05
CA VAL A 26 -10.67 2.41 8.17
C VAL A 26 -11.26 3.71 7.65
N LYS A 27 -12.56 3.92 7.89
CA LYS A 27 -13.27 5.16 7.54
C LYS A 27 -13.34 6.13 8.71
N GLY A 28 -13.28 7.43 8.40
CA GLY A 28 -13.38 8.50 9.39
C GLY A 28 -12.15 8.61 10.28
N ASP A 29 -12.32 9.19 11.47
CA ASP A 29 -11.24 9.33 12.44
C ASP A 29 -10.90 7.97 13.11
N PRO A 30 -9.64 7.50 13.00
CA PRO A 30 -9.16 6.31 13.70
C PRO A 30 -8.85 6.54 15.19
N ALA A 31 -8.77 7.80 15.67
CA ALA A 31 -8.45 8.09 17.07
C ALA A 31 -9.43 7.43 18.05
N GLY A 32 -8.90 6.87 19.15
CA GLY A 32 -9.68 6.16 20.16
C GLY A 32 -10.17 4.77 19.76
N LYS A 33 -9.96 4.34 18.50
CA LYS A 33 -10.30 2.99 18.02
C LYS A 33 -9.09 2.07 17.88
N PHE A 34 -7.91 2.66 17.67
CA PHE A 34 -6.65 1.94 17.48
C PHE A 34 -5.57 2.52 18.39
N GLN A 35 -4.50 1.77 18.60
CA GLN A 35 -3.32 2.24 19.33
C GLN A 35 -2.70 3.47 18.61
N PRO A 36 -2.08 4.42 19.33
CA PRO A 36 -1.58 5.66 18.74
C PRO A 36 -0.66 5.46 17.51
N HIS A 37 0.26 4.51 17.55
CA HIS A 37 1.17 4.24 16.43
C HIS A 37 0.44 3.70 15.18
N ILE A 38 -0.64 2.93 15.35
CA ILE A 38 -1.51 2.47 14.27
C ILE A 38 -2.30 3.64 13.67
N VAL A 39 -2.82 4.53 14.53
CA VAL A 39 -3.51 5.77 14.13
C VAL A 39 -2.60 6.63 13.26
N ASP A 40 -1.35 6.78 13.66
CA ASP A 40 -0.36 7.56 12.91
C ASP A 40 -0.02 6.89 11.58
N GLY A 41 0.10 5.56 11.52
CA GLY A 41 0.24 4.82 10.26
C GLY A 41 -0.94 5.00 9.30
N ILE A 42 -2.18 4.96 9.81
CA ILE A 42 -3.39 5.22 9.01
C ILE A 42 -3.37 6.66 8.45
N LYS A 43 -2.94 7.63 9.26
CA LYS A 43 -2.80 9.02 8.82
C LYS A 43 -1.69 9.19 7.78
N LEU A 44 -0.56 8.49 7.94
CA LEU A 44 0.53 8.50 6.98
C LEU A 44 0.07 7.97 5.62
N HIS A 45 -0.63 6.83 5.58
CA HIS A 45 -1.24 6.31 4.35
C HIS A 45 -2.06 7.38 3.64
N ARG A 46 -3.00 8.02 4.36
CA ARG A 46 -3.89 9.04 3.80
C ARG A 46 -3.14 10.29 3.33
N LEU A 47 -2.06 10.65 4.02
CA LEU A 47 -1.19 11.76 3.62
C LEU A 47 -0.48 11.45 2.30
N VAL A 48 0.07 10.23 2.16
CA VAL A 48 0.72 9.76 0.93
C VAL A 48 -0.27 9.72 -0.23
N ASP A 49 -1.46 9.16 -0.01
CA ASP A 49 -2.53 9.14 -1.01
C ASP A 49 -2.90 10.56 -1.45
N SER A 50 -3.18 11.45 -0.49
CA SER A 50 -3.51 12.84 -0.79
C SER A 50 -2.38 13.53 -1.55
N TYR A 51 -1.12 13.31 -1.17
CA TYR A 51 0.02 13.91 -1.86
C TYR A 51 0.12 13.42 -3.30
N THR A 52 0.06 12.10 -3.50
CA THR A 52 0.20 11.50 -4.82
C THR A 52 -0.96 11.87 -5.73
N ASP A 53 -2.21 11.84 -5.25
CA ASP A 53 -3.38 12.18 -6.07
C ASP A 53 -3.39 13.63 -6.59
N HIS A 54 -2.75 14.55 -5.85
CA HIS A 54 -2.61 15.95 -6.22
C HIS A 54 -1.31 16.26 -6.96
N HIS A 55 -0.42 15.27 -7.14
CA HIS A 55 0.84 15.46 -7.84
C HIS A 55 0.59 15.83 -9.32
N GLU A 56 1.37 16.77 -9.85
CA GLU A 56 1.17 17.33 -11.19
C GLU A 56 1.16 16.27 -12.32
N VAL A 57 1.88 15.18 -12.12
CA VAL A 57 1.99 14.04 -13.05
C VAL A 57 0.71 13.20 -13.09
N MET A 58 -0.12 13.19 -12.05
CA MET A 58 -1.31 12.32 -12.00
C MET A 58 -2.40 12.76 -12.97
N LYS A 59 -2.60 14.07 -13.15
CA LYS A 59 -3.61 14.59 -14.09
C LYS A 59 -3.36 14.15 -15.54
N PRO A 60 -2.17 14.39 -16.14
CA PRO A 60 -1.88 13.91 -17.49
C PRO A 60 -1.88 12.37 -17.57
N ALA A 61 -1.38 11.66 -16.56
CA ALA A 61 -1.42 10.20 -16.53
C ALA A 61 -2.85 9.65 -16.58
N LYS A 62 -3.78 10.21 -15.79
CA LYS A 62 -5.21 9.86 -15.82
C LYS A 62 -5.85 10.19 -17.19
N GLN A 63 -5.37 11.23 -17.88
CA GLN A 63 -5.88 11.64 -19.21
C GLN A 63 -5.45 10.73 -20.35
N MET A 64 -4.38 9.94 -20.19
CA MET A 64 -3.97 8.93 -21.18
C MET A 64 -5.03 7.83 -21.36
N PHE A 65 -5.89 7.63 -20.36
CA PHE A 65 -7.03 6.72 -20.43
C PHE A 65 -8.23 7.41 -21.12
N SER A 66 -8.78 6.74 -22.13
CA SER A 66 -9.87 7.25 -22.97
C SER A 66 -11.12 6.35 -22.91
N GLY A 67 -12.27 6.93 -23.25
CA GLY A 67 -13.55 6.20 -23.29
C GLY A 67 -13.87 5.48 -21.99
N THR A 68 -14.25 4.20 -22.10
CA THR A 68 -14.64 3.34 -20.98
C THR A 68 -13.48 2.99 -20.04
N SER A 69 -12.22 3.14 -20.46
CA SER A 69 -11.05 2.84 -19.64
C SER A 69 -10.77 3.91 -18.59
N ARG A 70 -11.24 5.15 -18.79
CA ARG A 70 -10.97 6.30 -17.90
C ARG A 70 -11.42 6.07 -16.46
N ARG A 71 -12.52 5.36 -16.24
CA ARG A 71 -13.02 5.05 -14.89
C ARG A 71 -12.07 4.13 -14.09
N PHE A 72 -11.18 3.42 -14.78
CA PHE A 72 -10.21 2.51 -14.17
C PHE A 72 -8.82 3.15 -14.04
N ALA A 73 -8.61 4.35 -14.57
CA ALA A 73 -7.31 5.01 -14.58
C ALA A 73 -6.64 5.09 -13.20
N PRO A 74 -7.34 5.47 -12.10
CA PRO A 74 -6.69 5.53 -10.79
C PRO A 74 -6.17 4.15 -10.34
N ILE A 75 -7.01 3.12 -10.42
CA ILE A 75 -6.66 1.76 -10.00
C ILE A 75 -5.52 1.20 -10.87
N ALA A 76 -5.56 1.45 -12.19
CA ALA A 76 -4.52 1.01 -13.11
C ALA A 76 -3.18 1.70 -12.82
N LEU A 77 -3.21 2.99 -12.50
CA LEU A 77 -2.01 3.75 -12.13
C LEU A 77 -1.41 3.26 -10.80
N ASP A 78 -2.24 2.95 -9.80
CA ASP A 78 -1.75 2.40 -8.53
C ASP A 78 -0.96 1.10 -8.73
N VAL A 79 -1.53 0.17 -9.53
CA VAL A 79 -0.87 -1.10 -9.86
C VAL A 79 0.41 -0.86 -10.69
N PHE A 80 0.36 0.09 -11.63
CA PHE A 80 1.51 0.46 -12.45
C PHE A 80 2.66 1.02 -11.61
N TRP A 81 2.39 1.88 -10.63
CA TRP A 81 3.43 2.44 -9.78
C TRP A 81 4.05 1.39 -8.86
N ASP A 82 3.26 0.48 -8.29
CA ASP A 82 3.78 -0.68 -7.54
C ASP A 82 4.66 -1.57 -8.43
N HIS A 83 4.29 -1.78 -9.71
CA HIS A 83 5.13 -2.49 -10.67
C HIS A 83 6.46 -1.76 -10.94
N CYS A 84 6.43 -0.44 -11.17
CA CYS A 84 7.64 0.35 -11.36
C CYS A 84 8.56 0.32 -10.13
N LEU A 85 7.99 0.34 -8.92
CA LEU A 85 8.75 0.20 -7.68
C LEU A 85 9.37 -1.20 -7.57
N ALA A 86 8.58 -2.25 -7.79
CA ALA A 86 9.05 -3.64 -7.71
C ALA A 86 10.16 -3.96 -8.72
N SER A 87 10.01 -3.53 -9.97
CA SER A 87 11.00 -3.77 -11.04
C SER A 87 12.35 -3.07 -10.78
N LYS A 88 12.36 -2.00 -9.99
CA LYS A 88 13.56 -1.25 -9.61
C LYS A 88 13.89 -1.37 -8.12
N TRP A 89 13.34 -2.38 -7.44
CA TRP A 89 13.34 -2.48 -5.98
C TRP A 89 14.71 -2.30 -5.34
N GLN A 90 15.75 -2.92 -5.92
CA GLN A 90 17.12 -2.85 -5.38
C GLN A 90 17.73 -1.43 -5.37
N SER A 91 17.13 -0.48 -6.10
CA SER A 91 17.53 0.93 -6.05
C SER A 91 16.91 1.69 -4.87
N TYR A 92 15.85 1.15 -4.25
CA TYR A 92 15.06 1.82 -3.22
C TYR A 92 15.13 1.15 -1.85
N HIS A 93 15.60 -0.10 -1.79
CA HIS A 93 15.68 -0.85 -0.55
C HIS A 93 16.90 -1.77 -0.55
N SER A 94 17.47 -2.00 0.63
CA SER A 94 18.67 -2.84 0.81
C SER A 94 18.34 -4.33 0.72
N GLU A 95 17.24 -4.76 1.34
CA GLU A 95 16.74 -6.14 1.27
C GLU A 95 16.08 -6.46 -0.07
N SER A 96 16.06 -7.74 -0.46
CA SER A 96 15.28 -8.18 -1.62
C SER A 96 13.78 -7.99 -1.41
N LEU A 97 13.03 -7.80 -2.50
CA LEU A 97 11.57 -7.62 -2.44
C LEU A 97 10.87 -8.77 -1.71
N ALA A 98 11.36 -10.00 -1.91
CA ALA A 98 10.81 -11.19 -1.26
C ALA A 98 11.03 -11.17 0.27
N GLN A 99 12.22 -10.73 0.72
CA GLN A 99 12.53 -10.57 2.15
C GLN A 99 11.65 -9.48 2.75
N PHE A 100 11.58 -8.31 2.10
CA PHE A 100 10.76 -7.20 2.55
C PHE A 100 9.28 -7.57 2.67
N CYS A 101 8.72 -8.24 1.66
CA CYS A 101 7.34 -8.72 1.72
C CYS A 101 7.11 -9.69 2.89
N LYS A 102 8.07 -10.57 3.16
CA LYS A 102 7.97 -11.53 4.26
C LYS A 102 8.06 -10.84 5.62
N HIS A 103 8.97 -9.89 5.76
CA HIS A 103 9.09 -9.06 6.95
C HIS A 103 7.80 -8.28 7.19
N SER A 104 7.29 -7.61 6.15
CA SER A 104 6.03 -6.84 6.22
C SER A 104 4.84 -7.71 6.65
N GLU A 105 4.72 -8.93 6.12
CA GLU A 105 3.68 -9.88 6.52
C GLU A 105 3.76 -10.21 8.02
N VAL A 106 4.95 -10.54 8.52
CA VAL A 106 5.17 -10.93 9.92
C VAL A 106 4.91 -9.75 10.86
N ALA A 107 5.45 -8.58 10.54
CA ALA A 107 5.26 -7.36 11.34
C ALA A 107 3.78 -6.98 11.42
N THR A 108 3.07 -6.97 10.29
CA THR A 108 1.63 -6.69 10.23
C THR A 108 0.82 -7.66 11.11
N GLN A 109 1.18 -8.95 11.09
CA GLN A 109 0.50 -9.97 11.91
C GLN A 109 0.82 -9.80 13.40
N SER A 110 2.02 -9.34 13.75
CA SER A 110 2.41 -9.13 15.15
C SER A 110 1.74 -7.92 15.79
N GLU A 111 1.44 -6.88 15.00
CA GLU A 111 0.72 -5.67 15.45
C GLU A 111 -0.81 -5.90 15.55
N ALA A 112 -1.32 -7.01 15.01
CA ALA A 112 -2.75 -7.31 14.91
C ALA A 112 -3.34 -7.92 16.20
N ASP A 113 -3.16 -7.25 17.33
CA ASP A 113 -3.65 -7.70 18.65
C ASP A 113 -5.13 -7.32 18.95
N PHE A 114 -5.82 -6.74 17.96
CA PHE A 114 -7.20 -6.26 18.06
C PHE A 114 -8.09 -6.76 16.91
N PRO A 115 -9.43 -6.67 17.02
CA PRO A 115 -10.34 -7.04 15.95
C PRO A 115 -10.13 -6.18 14.68
N LEU A 116 -9.68 -6.81 13.60
CA LEU A 116 -9.48 -6.16 12.30
C LEU A 116 -10.76 -6.17 11.44
N PRO A 117 -10.97 -5.16 10.58
CA PRO A 117 -12.08 -5.14 9.63
C PRO A 117 -12.11 -6.41 8.76
N GLU A 118 -13.29 -6.99 8.54
CA GLU A 118 -13.41 -8.25 7.79
C GLU A 118 -12.84 -8.15 6.37
N ARG A 119 -13.14 -7.03 5.69
CA ARG A 119 -12.62 -6.74 4.36
C ARG A 119 -11.09 -6.69 4.34
N PHE A 120 -10.47 -6.15 5.38
CA PHE A 120 -9.01 -6.13 5.51
C PHE A 120 -8.45 -7.55 5.55
N LYS A 121 -8.97 -8.40 6.44
CA LYS A 121 -8.51 -9.78 6.60
C LYS A 121 -8.64 -10.59 5.30
N ILE A 122 -9.76 -10.44 4.59
CA ILE A 122 -9.98 -11.10 3.30
C ILE A 122 -8.96 -10.62 2.28
N THR A 123 -8.84 -9.31 2.07
CA THR A 123 -7.96 -8.75 1.04
C THR A 123 -6.49 -9.05 1.31
N THR A 124 -5.99 -8.79 2.53
CA THR A 124 -4.58 -9.06 2.87
C THR A 124 -4.30 -10.55 2.93
N GLY A 125 -5.26 -11.38 3.36
CA GLY A 125 -5.14 -12.84 3.30
C GLY A 125 -4.91 -13.37 1.88
N HIS A 126 -5.63 -12.84 0.88
CA HIS A 126 -5.37 -13.18 -0.53
C HIS A 126 -4.06 -12.60 -1.04
N MET A 127 -3.74 -11.35 -0.66
CA MET A 127 -2.51 -10.67 -1.05
C MET A 127 -1.25 -11.46 -0.63
N TRP A 128 -1.18 -11.86 0.64
CA TRP A 128 -0.05 -12.62 1.18
C TRP A 128 0.04 -14.03 0.58
N LYS A 129 -1.08 -14.78 0.55
CA LYS A 129 -1.12 -16.14 -0.01
C LYS A 129 -0.80 -16.16 -1.50
N GLY A 130 -1.33 -15.19 -2.24
CA GLY A 130 -1.13 -15.03 -3.68
C GLY A 130 0.20 -14.38 -4.04
N LYS A 131 1.00 -13.95 -3.06
CA LYS A 131 2.28 -13.24 -3.25
C LYS A 131 2.15 -12.03 -4.18
N TRP A 132 1.03 -11.30 -4.11
CA TRP A 132 0.71 -10.22 -5.06
C TRP A 132 1.85 -9.18 -5.15
N LEU A 133 2.40 -8.78 -4.01
CA LEU A 133 3.48 -7.79 -3.92
C LEU A 133 4.81 -8.26 -4.51
N GLY A 134 5.05 -9.58 -4.54
CA GLY A 134 6.24 -10.15 -5.19
C GLY A 134 6.01 -10.47 -6.67
N SER A 135 4.75 -10.52 -7.11
CA SER A 135 4.36 -10.84 -8.49
C SER A 135 4.00 -9.62 -9.34
N VAL A 136 4.01 -8.42 -8.78
CA VAL A 136 3.83 -7.19 -9.57
C VAL A 136 4.99 -6.94 -10.51
N ASP A 137 6.10 -7.67 -10.43
CA ASP A 137 7.15 -7.67 -11.46
C ASP A 137 6.69 -8.42 -12.72
N LEU A 138 6.14 -7.66 -13.70
CA LEU A 138 5.71 -8.16 -15.01
C LEU A 138 6.87 -8.38 -16.00
N SER A 139 8.13 -8.25 -15.57
CA SER A 139 9.31 -8.41 -16.45
C SER A 139 9.77 -9.87 -16.64
N ARG A 140 8.98 -10.84 -16.18
CA ARG A 140 9.22 -12.29 -16.35
C ARG A 140 8.52 -12.89 -17.56
#